data_AF-A0A1Z4V812-F1
#
_entry.id   AF-A0A1Z4V812-F1
#
_cell.length_a   1.000
_cell.length_b   1.000
_cell.length_c   1.000
_cell.angle_alpha   90.00
_cell.angle_beta   90.00
_cell.angle_gamma   90.00
#
_symmetry.space_group_name_H-M   'P 1'
#
loop_
_entity.id
_entity.type
_entity.pdbx_description
1 polymer ?
#
loop_
_entity_poly.entity_id
_entity_poly.type
_entity_poly.pdbx_seq_one_letter_code
_entity_poly.pdbx_strand_id
1 'polypeptide(L)'
;MKIQSFKFINNKQNWHIEEVKFESLNLLVGGSGVGKTRILKALDLICDVAKGRNRNLDDLEWSINFSHLGQNYRWELESSSIKNEEILLNVNESKQTEIVYEKLVRYDDNSELEILLRSGLDSKFNNEKLPKLKRTESAITLLSEEDLIIPVRKAFERLIFNFETRQQSMIGLGFDPSEIPVNIEDDEVQNSKEFFANFPPVLKAFYLQKAQKQRFI
;
A
#
# COMPACT_ATOMS: atom_id res chain seq x y z
N MET A 1 5.45 -8.06 -9.17
CA MET A 1 4.34 -8.79 -8.52
C MET A 1 3.19 -8.81 -9.50
N LYS A 2 2.42 -9.91 -9.58
CA LYS A 2 1.16 -9.97 -10.32
C LYS A 2 0.05 -10.33 -9.33
N ILE A 3 -0.89 -9.42 -9.10
CA ILE A 3 -2.10 -9.69 -8.32
C ILE A 3 -3.00 -10.58 -9.17
N GLN A 4 -3.48 -11.68 -8.60
CA GLN A 4 -4.33 -12.67 -9.26
C GLN A 4 -5.80 -12.44 -8.90
N SER A 5 -6.07 -12.26 -7.60
CA SER A 5 -7.38 -11.83 -7.13
C SER A 5 -7.27 -11.10 -5.80
N PHE A 6 -8.29 -10.32 -5.46
CA PHE A 6 -8.47 -9.90 -4.08
C PHE A 6 -9.94 -9.73 -3.72
N LYS A 7 -10.23 -9.87 -2.42
CA LYS A 7 -11.49 -9.58 -1.75
C LYS A 7 -11.21 -8.57 -0.64
N PHE A 8 -12.12 -7.64 -0.41
CA PHE A 8 -11.96 -6.62 0.62
C PHE A 8 -13.29 -6.28 1.28
N ILE A 9 -13.33 -6.19 2.59
CA ILE A 9 -14.52 -5.82 3.37
C ILE A 9 -14.14 -4.68 4.33
N ASN A 10 -14.97 -3.64 4.36
CA ASN A 10 -14.96 -2.59 5.36
C ASN A 10 -16.29 -2.66 6.13
N ASN A 11 -16.26 -3.30 7.30
CA ASN A 11 -17.45 -3.53 8.11
C ASN A 11 -17.99 -2.21 8.69
N LYS A 12 -17.11 -1.24 8.97
CA LYS A 12 -17.49 0.08 9.49
C LYS A 12 -18.33 0.89 8.48
N GLN A 13 -18.03 0.80 7.20
CA GLN A 13 -18.74 1.50 6.13
C GLN A 13 -19.79 0.62 5.44
N ASN A 14 -19.98 -0.62 5.90
CA ASN A 14 -20.81 -1.64 5.26
C ASN A 14 -20.57 -1.73 3.75
N TRP A 15 -19.29 -1.73 3.36
CA TRP A 15 -18.87 -1.75 1.96
C TRP A 15 -17.89 -2.88 1.75
N HIS A 16 -18.08 -3.64 0.69
CA HIS A 16 -17.22 -4.75 0.32
C HIS A 16 -16.96 -4.74 -1.19
N ILE A 17 -15.88 -5.40 -1.54
CA ILE A 17 -15.53 -5.83 -2.88
C ILE A 17 -15.56 -7.35 -2.83
N GLU A 18 -16.51 -7.92 -3.56
CA GLU A 18 -16.49 -9.34 -3.89
C GLU A 18 -15.17 -9.73 -4.56
N GLU A 19 -14.84 -11.01 -4.56
CA GLU A 19 -13.57 -11.44 -5.16
C GLU A 19 -13.46 -11.00 -6.62
N VAL A 20 -12.47 -10.14 -6.91
CA VAL A 20 -12.16 -9.68 -8.27
C VAL A 20 -10.90 -10.39 -8.74
N LYS A 21 -10.96 -10.99 -9.93
CA LYS A 21 -9.81 -11.61 -10.61
C LYS A 21 -9.17 -10.62 -11.57
N PHE A 22 -7.84 -10.64 -11.62
CA PHE A 22 -7.03 -9.74 -12.44
C PHE A 22 -6.26 -10.50 -13.51
N GLU A 23 -6.35 -10.00 -14.73
CA GLU A 23 -5.52 -10.43 -15.84
C GLU A 23 -4.21 -9.63 -15.89
N SER A 24 -3.38 -9.87 -16.91
CA SER A 24 -2.15 -9.09 -17.13
C SER A 24 -2.42 -7.60 -17.41
N LEU A 25 -3.59 -7.28 -17.98
CA LEU A 25 -4.07 -5.92 -18.21
C LEU A 25 -5.55 -5.85 -17.82
N ASN A 26 -5.90 -4.88 -16.98
CA ASN A 26 -7.27 -4.69 -16.49
C ASN A 26 -7.69 -3.24 -16.69
N LEU A 27 -8.88 -3.02 -17.23
CA LEU A 27 -9.47 -1.68 -17.38
C LEU A 27 -10.73 -1.59 -16.53
N LEU A 28 -10.72 -0.70 -15.53
CA LEU A 28 -11.89 -0.43 -14.68
C LEU A 28 -12.78 0.62 -15.35
N VAL A 29 -13.88 0.18 -15.98
CA VAL A 29 -14.87 1.04 -16.63
C VAL A 29 -16.19 1.11 -15.85
N GLY A 30 -16.94 2.20 -16.02
CA GLY A 30 -18.26 2.40 -15.40
C GLY A 30 -18.58 3.86 -15.16
N GLY A 31 -19.83 4.16 -14.81
CA GLY A 31 -20.32 5.52 -14.53
C GLY A 31 -19.53 6.26 -13.45
N SER A 32 -19.75 7.57 -13.33
CA SER A 32 -19.16 8.35 -12.23
C SER A 32 -19.73 7.87 -10.87
N GLY A 33 -18.90 7.86 -9.83
CA GLY A 33 -19.34 7.48 -8.48
C GLY A 33 -19.49 5.98 -8.18
N VAL A 34 -19.36 5.09 -9.18
CA VAL A 34 -19.58 3.63 -9.00
C VAL A 34 -18.49 2.88 -8.20
N GLY A 35 -17.49 3.59 -7.65
CA GLY A 35 -16.50 3.00 -6.75
C GLY A 35 -15.16 2.56 -7.35
N LYS A 36 -14.87 2.86 -8.63
CA LYS A 36 -13.57 2.55 -9.28
C LYS A 36 -12.36 2.99 -8.43
N THR A 37 -12.38 4.22 -7.93
CA THR A 37 -11.33 4.75 -7.07
C THR A 37 -11.25 4.04 -5.72
N ARG A 38 -12.37 3.53 -5.20
CA ARG A 38 -12.39 2.78 -3.93
C ARG A 38 -11.68 1.43 -4.07
N ILE A 39 -11.85 0.75 -5.20
CA ILE A 39 -11.11 -0.49 -5.53
C ILE A 39 -9.60 -0.25 -5.46
N LEU A 40 -9.13 0.79 -6.16
CA LEU A 40 -7.70 1.13 -6.17
C LEU A 40 -7.21 1.52 -4.77
N LYS A 41 -7.98 2.32 -4.01
CA LYS A 41 -7.63 2.71 -2.64
C LYS A 41 -7.57 1.53 -1.67
N ALA A 42 -8.42 0.51 -1.85
CA ALA A 42 -8.36 -0.71 -1.04
C ALA A 42 -7.05 -1.48 -1.30
N LEU A 43 -6.67 -1.63 -2.58
CA LEU A 43 -5.38 -2.24 -2.95
C LEU A 43 -4.18 -1.45 -2.41
N ASP A 44 -4.22 -0.12 -2.49
CA ASP A 44 -3.17 0.75 -1.95
C ASP A 44 -3.04 0.64 -0.43
N LEU A 45 -4.17 0.55 0.28
CA LEU A 45 -4.18 0.29 1.73
C LEU A 45 -3.50 -1.04 2.05
N ILE A 46 -3.85 -2.13 1.36
CA ILE A 46 -3.22 -3.45 1.54
C ILE A 46 -1.70 -3.36 1.35
N CYS A 47 -1.26 -2.67 0.30
CA CYS A 47 0.16 -2.50 0.01
C CYS A 47 0.87 -1.70 1.09
N ASP A 48 0.24 -0.65 1.60
CA ASP A 48 0.80 0.19 2.65
C ASP A 48 0.94 -0.56 3.97
N VAL A 49 -0.03 -1.42 4.31
CA VAL A 49 0.06 -2.29 5.48
C VAL A 49 1.23 -3.27 5.35
N ALA A 50 1.43 -3.88 4.19
CA ALA A 50 2.57 -4.76 3.95
C ALA A 50 3.92 -4.04 4.00
N LYS A 51 3.94 -2.73 3.70
CA LYS A 51 5.13 -1.86 3.77
C LYS A 51 5.38 -1.28 5.17
N GLY A 52 4.51 -1.57 6.15
CA GLY A 52 4.62 -1.02 7.50
C GLY A 52 4.22 0.45 7.61
N ARG A 53 3.49 0.99 6.64
CA ARG A 53 2.97 2.37 6.72
C ARG A 53 1.77 2.40 7.66
N ASN A 54 1.73 3.42 8.52
CA ASN A 54 0.62 3.59 9.45
C ASN A 54 -0.68 3.89 8.67
N ARG A 55 -1.63 2.95 8.73
CA ARG A 55 -2.95 3.06 8.13
C ARG A 55 -3.98 2.75 9.21
N ASN A 56 -5.12 3.43 9.14
CA ASN A 56 -6.26 3.09 9.97
C ASN A 56 -6.88 1.78 9.43
N LEU A 57 -6.92 0.76 10.29
CA LEU A 57 -7.47 -0.57 10.01
C LEU A 57 -8.79 -0.79 10.76
N ASP A 58 -9.64 0.22 10.88
CA ASP A 58 -10.91 0.13 11.60
C ASP A 58 -11.83 -0.87 10.88
N ASP A 59 -12.01 -2.05 11.48
CA ASP A 59 -12.94 -3.11 11.06
C ASP A 59 -12.81 -3.51 9.58
N LEU A 60 -11.60 -3.89 9.18
CA LEU A 60 -11.26 -4.29 7.80
C LEU A 60 -10.95 -5.79 7.73
N GLU A 61 -11.29 -6.39 6.60
CA GLU A 61 -10.91 -7.76 6.23
C GLU A 61 -10.47 -7.78 4.77
N TRP A 62 -9.41 -8.51 4.45
CA TRP A 62 -9.07 -8.78 3.06
C TRP A 62 -8.41 -10.14 2.86
N SER A 63 -8.48 -10.60 1.62
CA SER A 63 -7.68 -11.71 1.10
C SER A 63 -7.13 -11.31 -0.26
N ILE A 64 -5.82 -11.43 -0.46
CA ILE A 64 -5.15 -11.12 -1.72
C ILE A 64 -4.31 -12.32 -2.18
N ASN A 65 -4.58 -12.78 -3.40
CA ASN A 65 -3.79 -13.78 -4.10
C ASN A 65 -2.85 -13.07 -5.06
N PHE A 66 -1.57 -13.39 -5.02
CA PHE A 66 -0.58 -12.78 -5.89
C PHE A 66 0.58 -13.72 -6.18
N SER A 67 1.31 -13.44 -7.26
CA SER A 67 2.52 -14.14 -7.63
C SER A 67 3.74 -13.22 -7.67
N HIS A 68 4.87 -13.78 -7.26
CA HIS A 68 6.16 -13.13 -7.28
C HIS A 68 7.28 -14.15 -7.46
N LEU A 69 8.19 -13.89 -8.42
CA LEU A 69 9.35 -14.77 -8.70
C LEU A 69 8.96 -16.23 -8.95
N GLY A 70 7.87 -16.46 -9.68
CA GLY A 70 7.37 -17.80 -9.98
C GLY A 70 6.57 -18.47 -8.86
N GLN A 71 6.51 -17.85 -7.67
CA GLN A 71 5.78 -18.37 -6.52
C GLN A 71 4.42 -17.70 -6.35
N ASN A 72 3.42 -18.47 -5.92
CA ASN A 72 2.08 -17.99 -5.62
C ASN A 72 1.88 -17.88 -4.11
N TYR A 73 1.22 -16.81 -3.69
CA TYR A 73 0.96 -16.49 -2.30
C TYR A 73 -0.49 -16.10 -2.09
N ARG A 74 -1.02 -16.39 -0.90
CA ARG A 74 -2.26 -15.80 -0.39
C ARG A 74 -1.98 -15.14 0.95
N TRP A 75 -2.40 -13.88 1.07
CA TRP A 75 -2.34 -13.13 2.32
C TRP A 75 -3.73 -12.69 2.74
N GLU A 76 -4.08 -13.04 3.97
CA GLU A 76 -5.34 -12.70 4.62
C GLU A 76 -5.06 -11.88 5.88
N LEU A 77 -5.90 -10.88 6.14
CA LEU A 77 -5.81 -10.09 7.35
C LEU A 77 -7.21 -9.60 7.76
N GLU A 78 -7.49 -9.66 9.05
CA GLU A 78 -8.69 -9.11 9.68
C GLU A 78 -8.28 -8.21 10.85
N SER A 79 -8.92 -7.06 10.95
CA SER A 79 -8.70 -6.09 12.00
C SER A 79 -10.01 -5.64 12.64
N SER A 80 -9.93 -5.22 13.90
CA SER A 80 -11.06 -4.75 14.68
C SER A 80 -10.72 -3.44 15.39
N SER A 81 -11.70 -2.55 15.47
CA SER A 81 -11.62 -1.33 16.26
C SER A 81 -11.83 -1.63 17.75
N ILE A 82 -10.89 -1.27 18.62
CA ILE A 82 -11.15 -1.34 20.06
C ILE A 82 -12.13 -0.22 20.44
N LYS A 83 -13.32 -0.59 20.91
CA LYS A 83 -14.20 0.32 21.64
C LYS A 83 -13.91 0.17 23.13
N ASN A 84 -12.92 0.89 23.65
CA ASN A 84 -12.82 1.00 25.11
C ASN A 84 -13.95 1.93 25.56
N GLU A 85 -14.95 1.36 26.26
CA GLU A 85 -16.05 2.11 26.86
C GLU A 85 -15.55 3.10 27.93
N GLU A 86 -14.35 2.91 28.48
CA GLU A 86 -13.71 3.82 29.46
C GLU A 86 -12.99 5.03 28.84
N ILE A 87 -12.73 5.06 27.52
CA ILE A 87 -12.01 6.18 26.84
C ILE A 87 -12.94 7.36 26.50
N LEU A 88 -14.23 7.28 26.84
CA LEU A 88 -15.20 8.38 26.60
C LEU A 88 -14.88 9.69 27.37
N LEU A 89 -13.87 9.71 28.23
CA LEU A 89 -13.44 10.89 28.98
C LEU A 89 -12.18 11.59 28.44
N ASN A 90 -11.45 10.99 27.48
CA ASN A 90 -10.24 11.58 26.91
C ASN A 90 -10.43 11.86 25.41
N VAL A 91 -10.72 13.12 25.08
CA VAL A 91 -11.02 13.64 23.73
C VAL A 91 -9.83 13.51 22.73
N ASN A 92 -8.68 12.96 23.15
CA ASN A 92 -7.45 12.94 22.35
C ASN A 92 -6.85 11.54 22.09
N GLU A 93 -7.48 10.44 22.49
CA GLU A 93 -6.97 9.10 22.17
C GLU A 93 -7.54 8.60 20.84
N SER A 94 -6.67 8.54 19.83
CA SER A 94 -6.96 7.92 18.53
C SER A 94 -7.50 6.51 18.74
N LYS A 95 -8.66 6.20 18.14
CA LYS A 95 -9.19 4.83 18.07
C LYS A 95 -8.07 3.88 17.67
N GLN A 96 -7.73 2.95 18.57
CA GLN A 96 -6.66 2.00 18.33
C GLN A 96 -7.25 0.77 17.63
N THR A 97 -6.69 0.45 16.46
CA THR A 97 -7.07 -0.73 15.68
C THR A 97 -6.12 -1.88 16.01
N GLU A 98 -6.67 -3.06 16.23
CA GLU A 98 -5.90 -4.29 16.36
C GLU A 98 -6.15 -5.22 15.19
N ILE A 99 -5.08 -5.79 14.65
CA ILE A 99 -5.17 -6.91 13.73
C ILE A 99 -5.41 -8.18 14.57
N VAL A 100 -6.56 -8.82 14.36
CA VAL A 100 -7.03 -9.98 15.15
C VAL A 100 -6.70 -11.31 14.48
N TYR A 101 -6.57 -11.31 13.15
CA TYR A 101 -6.18 -12.45 12.34
C TYR A 101 -5.26 -12.01 11.21
N GLU A 102 -4.25 -12.82 10.92
CA GLU A 102 -3.37 -12.64 9.78
C GLU A 102 -2.80 -14.00 9.35
N LYS A 103 -2.90 -14.33 8.06
CA LYS A 103 -2.38 -15.59 7.52
C LYS A 103 -1.68 -15.35 6.21
N LEU A 104 -0.47 -15.89 6.07
CA LEU A 104 0.29 -15.89 4.82
C LEU A 104 0.66 -17.32 4.46
N VAL A 105 0.32 -17.70 3.24
CA VAL A 105 0.65 -19.02 2.69
C VAL A 105 1.33 -18.89 1.33
N ARG A 106 2.14 -19.89 0.99
CA ARG A 106 2.72 -20.08 -0.34
C ARG A 106 2.21 -21.39 -0.93
N TYR A 107 2.03 -21.44 -2.24
CA TYR A 107 1.65 -22.66 -2.94
C TYR A 107 2.85 -23.32 -3.61
N ASP A 108 3.01 -24.62 -3.41
CA ASP A 108 4.00 -25.47 -4.09
C ASP A 108 3.29 -26.66 -4.72
N ASP A 109 3.25 -26.74 -6.06
CA ASP A 109 2.57 -27.79 -6.83
C ASP A 109 1.17 -28.18 -6.31
N ASN A 110 0.35 -27.17 -5.97
CA ASN A 110 -1.00 -27.24 -5.36
C ASN A 110 -1.08 -27.59 -3.86
N SER A 111 0.04 -27.76 -3.17
CA SER A 111 0.07 -27.82 -1.70
C SER A 111 0.12 -26.42 -1.08
N GLU A 112 -0.66 -26.19 -0.04
CA GLU A 112 -0.62 -24.95 0.74
C GLU A 112 0.43 -25.07 1.85
N LEU A 113 1.49 -24.27 1.77
CA LEU A 113 2.52 -24.16 2.80
C LEU A 113 2.24 -22.92 3.64
N GLU A 114 1.88 -23.13 4.90
CA GLU A 114 1.69 -22.04 5.88
C GLU A 114 3.03 -21.42 6.26
N ILE A 115 3.20 -20.14 5.93
CA ILE A 115 4.39 -19.36 6.31
C ILE A 115 4.14 -18.67 7.64
N LEU A 116 2.95 -18.11 7.82
CA LEU A 116 2.57 -17.33 8.99
C LEU A 116 1.09 -17.56 9.30
N LEU A 117 0.79 -17.74 10.59
CA LEU A 117 -0.56 -17.69 11.11
C LEU A 117 -0.58 -16.93 12.43
N ARG A 118 -1.42 -15.91 12.51
CA ARG A 118 -1.71 -15.15 13.72
C ARG A 118 -3.20 -15.20 13.97
N SER A 119 -3.60 -15.67 15.15
CA SER A 119 -5.00 -15.77 15.53
C SER A 119 -5.13 -15.53 17.03
N GLY A 120 -5.80 -14.43 17.41
CA GLY A 120 -5.98 -14.09 18.81
C GLY A 120 -4.64 -13.93 19.54
N LEU A 121 -4.34 -14.80 20.50
CA LEU A 121 -3.13 -14.74 21.32
C LEU A 121 -1.94 -15.51 20.75
N ASP A 122 -2.19 -16.42 19.81
CA ASP A 122 -1.15 -17.29 19.26
C ASP A 122 -0.62 -16.75 17.93
N SER A 123 0.67 -16.96 17.71
CA SER A 123 1.36 -16.65 16.45
C SER A 123 2.28 -17.81 16.10
N LYS A 124 2.28 -18.19 14.83
CA LYS A 124 3.15 -19.21 14.27
C LYS A 124 3.86 -18.66 13.05
N PHE A 125 5.12 -19.03 12.90
CA PHE A 125 5.90 -18.78 11.71
C PHE A 125 6.63 -20.06 11.33
N ASN A 126 6.46 -20.50 10.09
CA ASN A 126 7.01 -21.75 9.57
C ASN A 126 6.72 -22.96 10.48
N ASN A 127 5.47 -23.09 10.95
CA ASN A 127 5.00 -24.08 11.94
C ASN A 127 5.60 -24.01 13.35
N GLU A 128 6.51 -23.08 13.62
CA GLU A 128 7.05 -22.83 14.97
C GLU A 128 6.27 -21.75 15.70
N LYS A 129 6.14 -21.89 17.02
CA LYS A 129 5.46 -20.88 17.85
C LYS A 129 6.32 -19.64 17.99
N LEU A 130 5.74 -18.48 17.71
CA LEU A 130 6.36 -17.18 17.96
C LEU A 130 5.90 -16.58 19.29
N PRO A 131 6.72 -15.70 19.89
CA PRO A 131 6.25 -14.82 20.95
C PRO A 131 5.14 -13.89 20.45
N LYS A 132 4.44 -13.25 21.40
CA LYS A 132 3.32 -12.36 21.09
C LYS A 132 3.78 -11.19 20.21
N LEU A 133 3.22 -11.10 19.01
CA LEU A 133 3.48 -10.01 18.07
C LEU A 133 2.67 -8.74 18.40
N LYS A 134 3.19 -7.58 18.01
CA LYS A 134 2.50 -6.29 18.13
C LYS A 134 1.24 -6.32 17.27
N ARG A 135 0.08 -5.99 17.86
CA ARG A 135 -1.21 -6.11 17.15
C ARG A 135 -1.56 -4.93 16.25
N THR A 136 -0.87 -3.81 16.38
CA THR A 136 -1.10 -2.61 15.56
C THR A 136 -0.41 -2.67 14.20
N GLU A 137 0.44 -3.69 13.97
CA GLU A 137 1.25 -3.84 12.78
C GLU A 137 1.09 -5.26 12.19
N SER A 138 1.25 -5.36 10.88
CA SER A 138 1.24 -6.63 10.17
C SER A 138 2.51 -7.42 10.49
N ALA A 139 2.38 -8.73 10.63
CA ALA A 139 3.50 -9.63 10.83
C ALA A 139 4.43 -9.68 9.61
N ILE A 140 3.94 -9.38 8.39
CA ILE A 140 4.82 -9.16 7.22
C ILE A 140 5.82 -8.03 7.48
N THR A 141 5.39 -6.97 8.19
CA THR A 141 6.28 -5.87 8.56
C THR A 141 7.21 -6.27 9.70
N LEU A 142 6.66 -6.88 10.76
CA LEU A 142 7.43 -7.24 11.96
C LEU A 142 8.51 -8.29 11.68
N LEU A 143 8.24 -9.23 10.76
CA LEU A 143 9.13 -10.33 10.39
C LEU A 143 9.80 -10.07 9.03
N SER A 144 9.98 -8.81 8.67
CA SER A 144 10.41 -8.43 7.32
C SER A 144 11.85 -8.80 6.98
N GLU A 145 12.65 -9.18 7.98
CA GLU A 145 14.02 -9.68 7.84
C GLU A 145 14.07 -11.21 7.65
N GLU A 146 12.96 -11.92 7.82
CA GLU A 146 12.90 -13.37 7.67
C GLU A 146 12.91 -13.79 6.19
N ASP A 147 13.67 -14.85 5.87
CA ASP A 147 13.88 -15.31 4.49
C ASP A 147 12.59 -15.63 3.73
N LEU A 148 11.57 -16.15 4.43
CA LEU A 148 10.26 -16.47 3.83
C LEU A 148 9.39 -15.23 3.58
N ILE A 149 9.66 -14.11 4.26
CA ILE A 149 8.89 -12.87 4.20
C ILE A 149 9.54 -11.84 3.26
N ILE A 150 10.87 -11.82 3.15
CA ILE A 150 11.61 -10.91 2.25
C ILE A 150 11.01 -10.87 0.82
N PRO A 151 10.71 -12.01 0.15
CA PRO A 151 10.12 -11.99 -1.18
C PRO A 151 8.73 -11.34 -1.20
N VAL A 152 7.94 -11.52 -0.14
CA VAL A 152 6.59 -10.96 -0.03
C VAL A 152 6.64 -9.45 0.15
N ARG A 153 7.49 -8.96 1.06
CA ARG A 153 7.69 -7.51 1.26
C ARG A 153 8.16 -6.84 -0.04
N LYS A 154 9.18 -7.41 -0.71
CA LYS A 154 9.66 -6.93 -2.01
C LYS A 154 8.59 -6.96 -3.09
N ALA A 155 7.65 -7.92 -3.05
CA ALA A 155 6.54 -7.96 -4.00
C ALA A 155 5.66 -6.71 -3.88
N PHE A 156 5.26 -6.35 -2.66
CA PHE A 156 4.41 -5.17 -2.39
C PHE A 156 5.12 -3.84 -2.64
N GLU A 157 6.44 -3.75 -2.41
CA GLU A 157 7.26 -2.58 -2.74
C GLU A 157 7.25 -2.24 -4.23
N ARG A 158 7.04 -3.22 -5.11
CA ARG A 158 7.00 -3.02 -6.57
C ARG A 158 5.67 -2.45 -7.09
N LEU A 159 4.62 -2.37 -6.26
CA LEU A 159 3.35 -1.79 -6.67
C LEU A 159 3.41 -0.26 -6.60
N ILE A 160 3.14 0.37 -7.75
CA ILE A 160 3.12 1.82 -7.94
C ILE A 160 1.68 2.25 -8.12
N PHE A 161 1.21 3.13 -7.25
CA PHE A 161 -0.08 3.76 -7.40
C PHE A 161 0.09 5.21 -7.79
N ASN A 162 -0.62 5.62 -8.84
CA ASN A 162 -0.72 7.00 -9.24
C ASN A 162 -2.18 7.47 -9.07
N PHE A 163 -2.57 7.71 -7.81
CA PHE A 163 -3.87 8.33 -7.49
C PHE A 163 -3.93 9.80 -7.90
N GLU A 164 -2.79 10.36 -8.29
CA GLU A 164 -2.58 11.78 -8.44
C GLU A 164 -1.89 12.12 -9.77
N THR A 165 -2.68 12.21 -10.84
CA THR A 165 -2.73 13.51 -11.51
C THR A 165 -3.67 14.41 -10.71
N ARG A 166 -3.34 14.66 -9.43
CA ARG A 166 -3.88 15.82 -8.72
C ARG A 166 -3.12 17.00 -9.30
N GLN A 167 -3.75 17.69 -10.25
CA GLN A 167 -3.56 19.14 -10.40
C GLN A 167 -4.09 19.90 -9.15
N GLN A 168 -4.06 19.28 -7.97
CA GLN A 168 -4.62 19.74 -6.70
C GLN A 168 -3.55 19.92 -5.62
N SER A 169 -2.26 19.81 -5.94
CA SER A 169 -1.38 20.84 -5.38
C SER A 169 -1.80 22.13 -6.09
N MET A 170 -2.52 22.97 -5.36
CA MET A 170 -2.91 24.28 -5.82
C MET A 170 -1.69 24.98 -6.44
N ILE A 171 -1.64 25.03 -7.78
CA ILE A 171 -1.19 26.26 -8.43
C ILE A 171 -2.30 27.25 -8.07
N GLY A 172 -2.23 27.78 -6.85
CA GLY A 172 -3.07 28.91 -6.48
C GLY A 172 -2.76 30.04 -7.46
N LEU A 173 -3.72 30.94 -7.65
CA LEU A 173 -3.42 32.24 -8.27
C LEU A 173 -2.21 32.83 -7.55
N GLY A 174 -1.06 32.93 -8.24
CA GLY A 174 0.21 33.43 -7.68
C GLY A 174 1.34 32.40 -7.53
N PHE A 175 1.18 31.14 -7.93
CA PHE A 175 2.29 30.18 -7.93
C PHE A 175 3.31 30.51 -9.02
N ASP A 176 4.50 30.98 -8.62
CA ASP A 176 5.66 31.17 -9.50
C ASP A 176 6.62 29.95 -9.37
N PRO A 177 6.75 29.11 -10.41
CA PRO A 177 7.67 27.97 -10.41
C PRO A 177 9.13 28.34 -10.14
N SER A 178 9.53 29.60 -10.35
CA SER A 178 10.90 30.07 -10.15
C SER A 178 11.30 30.29 -8.69
N GLU A 179 10.32 30.38 -7.78
CA GLU A 179 10.55 30.54 -6.33
C GLU A 179 10.88 29.21 -5.62
N ILE A 180 10.71 28.07 -6.29
CA ILE A 180 11.10 26.77 -5.72
C ILE A 180 12.62 26.66 -5.82
N PRO A 181 13.35 26.54 -4.69
CA PRO A 181 14.80 26.43 -4.70
C PRO A 181 15.18 25.05 -5.24
N VAL A 182 15.44 24.97 -6.54
CA VAL A 182 16.00 23.77 -7.18
C VAL A 182 17.37 24.14 -7.72
N ASN A 183 18.42 23.71 -7.01
CA ASN A 183 19.78 23.72 -7.52
C ASN A 183 19.91 22.58 -8.53
N ILE A 184 19.69 22.88 -9.80
CA ILE A 184 20.01 21.96 -10.89
C ILE A 184 21.39 22.40 -11.39
N GLU A 185 22.44 21.79 -10.85
CA GLU A 185 23.74 21.82 -11.51
C GLU A 185 23.67 20.90 -12.75
N ASP A 186 24.25 21.35 -13.86
CA ASP A 186 24.06 20.79 -15.20
C ASP A 186 24.46 19.31 -15.37
N ASP A 187 25.16 18.73 -14.38
CA ASP A 187 25.65 17.33 -14.39
C ASP A 187 24.72 16.29 -13.72
N GLU A 188 23.62 16.70 -13.08
CA GLU A 188 22.73 15.77 -12.35
C GLU A 188 21.43 15.37 -13.08
N VAL A 189 21.40 15.40 -14.42
CA VAL A 189 20.19 15.00 -15.18
C VAL A 189 19.76 13.55 -14.89
N GLN A 190 20.68 12.67 -14.46
CA GLN A 190 20.34 11.29 -14.05
C GLN A 190 19.75 11.20 -12.63
N ASN A 191 20.25 11.98 -11.66
CA ASN A 191 19.66 12.09 -10.30
C ASN A 191 18.32 12.85 -10.30
N SER A 192 18.10 13.72 -11.28
CA SER A 192 16.88 14.54 -11.38
C SER A 192 15.60 13.72 -11.62
N LYS A 193 15.68 12.51 -12.20
CA LYS A 193 14.49 11.70 -12.52
C LYS A 193 13.74 11.25 -11.26
N GLU A 194 14.46 10.88 -10.21
CA GLU A 194 13.86 10.50 -8.93
C GLU A 194 13.33 11.72 -8.18
N PHE A 195 14.09 12.83 -8.18
CA PHE A 195 13.66 14.10 -7.58
C PHE A 195 12.35 14.60 -8.20
N PHE A 196 12.25 14.57 -9.53
CA PHE A 196 11.07 15.02 -10.25
C PHE A 196 9.97 13.96 -10.35
N ALA A 197 10.17 12.70 -9.97
CA ALA A 197 9.18 11.63 -10.17
C ALA A 197 7.79 12.02 -9.65
N ASN A 198 7.76 12.67 -8.49
CA ASN A 198 6.54 13.09 -7.79
C ASN A 198 6.08 14.51 -8.14
N PHE A 199 6.78 15.24 -9.02
CA PHE A 199 6.36 16.60 -9.41
C PHE A 199 5.14 16.57 -10.35
N PRO A 200 4.25 17.58 -10.26
CA PRO A 200 3.23 17.85 -11.26
C PRO A 200 3.81 17.95 -12.68
N PRO A 201 3.10 17.47 -13.72
CA PRO A 201 3.57 17.52 -15.11
C PRO A 201 3.97 18.92 -15.60
N VAL A 202 3.26 19.96 -15.15
CA VAL A 202 3.55 21.36 -15.49
C VAL A 202 4.90 21.84 -14.95
N LEU A 203 5.27 21.42 -13.73
CA LEU A 203 6.59 21.75 -13.17
C LEU A 203 7.69 20.97 -13.88
N LYS A 204 7.46 19.69 -14.19
CA LYS A 204 8.39 18.89 -15.01
C LYS A 204 8.68 19.60 -16.34
N ALA A 205 7.63 20.08 -17.02
CA ALA A 205 7.76 20.80 -18.29
C ALA A 205 8.52 22.14 -18.14
N PHE A 206 8.25 22.91 -17.09
CA PHE A 206 8.95 24.17 -16.80
C PHE A 206 10.46 23.95 -16.59
N TYR A 207 10.85 22.99 -15.75
CA TYR A 207 12.26 22.70 -15.48
C TYR A 207 12.98 22.08 -16.68
N LEU A 208 12.30 21.24 -17.47
CA LEU A 208 12.81 20.73 -18.74
C LEU A 208 13.13 21.87 -19.73
N GLN A 209 12.25 22.86 -19.85
CA GLN A 209 12.47 24.02 -20.71
C GLN A 209 13.67 24.86 -20.24
N LYS A 210 13.82 25.06 -18.92
CA LYS A 210 14.94 25.83 -18.35
C LYS A 210 16.29 25.14 -18.60
N ALA A 211 16.38 23.84 -18.33
CA ALA A 211 17.58 23.05 -18.58
C ALA A 211 17.97 22.99 -20.07
N GLN A 212 16.99 22.97 -20.97
CA GLN A 212 17.27 23.00 -22.41
C GLN A 212 17.73 24.37 -22.92
N LYS A 213 17.27 25.48 -22.32
CA LYS A 213 17.72 26.83 -22.70
C LYS A 213 19.21 27.08 -22.42
N GLN A 214 19.79 26.46 -21.41
CA GLN A 214 21.24 26.58 -21.11
C GLN A 214 22.13 25.85 -22.12
N ARG A 215 21.58 24.96 -22.95
CA ARG A 215 22.34 24.20 -23.97
C ARG A 215 22.44 24.89 -25.35
N PHE A 216 21.73 25.99 -25.57
CA PHE A 216 21.65 26.67 -26.88
C PHE A 216 22.09 28.15 -26.82
N ILE A 217 22.86 28.54 -25.80
CA ILE A 217 23.56 29.82 -25.72
C ILE A 217 25.06 29.55 -25.74
#